data_AF-A0A812JH00-F1
#
_entry.id   AF-A0A812JH00-F1
#
_cell.length_a   1.000
_cell.length_b   1.000
_cell.length_c   1.000
_cell.angle_alpha   90.00
_cell.angle_beta   90.00
_cell.angle_gamma   90.00
#
_symmetry.space_group_name_H-M   'P 1'
#
loop_
_entity.id
_entity.type
_entity.pdbx_description
1 polymer ?
#
loop_
_entity_poly.entity_id
_entity_poly.type
_entity_poly.pdbx_seq_one_letter_code
_entity_poly.pdbx_strand_id
1 'polypeptide(L)'
;MGAAAFHGDQDCCASQAGDDTDPAASRRTVPSLIGLADADEPMCTFDCDADVVDGEPMNENPDSFGGELHGARIATESLMVRREPRRLHSRLEQNAQLALDDEIVRAVPLADTLRALGYLWRLQPNKMSQDQLLQLYQYSKKASSFDAFVSHTWWTPGYQKFVSLLLRFYWHYAVVAAIATSVVIMIMYRLDILPMPLRFASQYTLFLRVIPCGPWGTLFAFVVSLLALLCAPFLPCTSFDIFYDVACIHQTDPVMRER
;
A
#
# COMPACT_ATOMS: atom_id res chain seq x y z
N MET A 1 1.46 -1.50 -45.40
CA MET A 1 0.75 -0.93 -44.23
C MET A 1 0.24 -2.09 -43.39
N GLY A 2 1.03 -2.55 -42.42
CA GLY A 2 0.71 -3.72 -41.60
C GLY A 2 0.05 -3.29 -40.31
N ALA A 3 -1.19 -3.73 -40.10
CA ALA A 3 -1.91 -3.58 -38.84
C ALA A 3 -1.35 -4.60 -37.83
N ALA A 4 -0.67 -4.10 -36.79
CA ALA A 4 -0.28 -4.92 -35.65
C ALA A 4 -1.51 -5.11 -34.75
N ALA A 5 -2.05 -6.34 -34.75
CA ALA A 5 -3.08 -6.75 -33.82
C ALA A 5 -2.47 -6.90 -32.43
N PHE A 6 -2.83 -6.01 -31.51
CA PHE A 6 -2.63 -6.21 -30.08
C PHE A 6 -3.66 -7.25 -29.61
N HIS A 7 -3.23 -8.50 -29.46
CA HIS A 7 -3.92 -9.49 -28.62
C HIS A 7 -3.56 -9.16 -27.16
N GLY A 8 -4.51 -8.53 -26.45
CA GLY A 8 -4.43 -8.41 -25.01
C GLY A 8 -4.93 -9.70 -24.39
N ASP A 9 -4.01 -10.53 -23.89
CA ASP A 9 -4.31 -11.63 -22.98
C ASP A 9 -4.97 -11.06 -21.72
N GLN A 10 -6.29 -11.17 -21.66
CA GLN A 10 -7.11 -10.73 -20.54
C GLN A 10 -7.79 -11.93 -19.87
N ASP A 11 -7.06 -13.03 -19.72
CA ASP A 11 -7.55 -14.30 -19.16
C ASP A 11 -6.90 -14.67 -17.81
N CYS A 12 -6.65 -13.68 -16.94
CA CYS A 12 -6.16 -13.97 -15.57
C CYS A 12 -7.29 -14.28 -14.56
N CYS A 13 -8.56 -14.30 -14.96
CA CYS A 13 -9.68 -14.62 -14.04
C CYS A 13 -10.59 -15.76 -14.50
N ALA A 14 -10.24 -16.47 -15.57
CA ALA A 14 -11.07 -17.52 -16.16
C ALA A 14 -10.40 -18.90 -16.08
N SER A 15 -9.98 -19.36 -14.90
CA SER A 15 -9.65 -20.78 -14.73
C SER A 15 -9.70 -21.23 -13.27
N GLN A 16 -10.92 -21.34 -12.72
CA GLN A 16 -11.25 -22.26 -11.63
C GLN A 16 -12.75 -22.61 -11.74
N ALA A 17 -13.09 -23.32 -12.80
CA ALA A 17 -14.36 -24.00 -12.96
C ALA A 17 -14.06 -25.48 -13.23
N GLY A 18 -13.98 -26.25 -12.15
CA GLY A 18 -13.86 -27.71 -12.18
C GLY A 18 -13.91 -28.26 -10.77
N ASP A 19 -15.00 -28.98 -10.47
CA ASP A 19 -15.23 -29.95 -9.38
C ASP A 19 -14.83 -29.55 -7.95
N ASP A 20 -15.66 -29.63 -6.91
CA ASP A 20 -16.91 -30.36 -6.70
C ASP A 20 -17.76 -29.57 -5.69
N THR A 21 -19.07 -29.72 -5.86
CA THR A 21 -20.16 -29.22 -5.03
C THR A 21 -19.92 -29.33 -3.52
N ASP A 22 -19.81 -28.16 -2.86
CA ASP A 22 -20.27 -27.98 -1.49
C ASP A 22 -21.10 -26.67 -1.42
N PRO A 23 -22.44 -26.72 -1.62
CA PRO A 23 -23.29 -25.54 -1.79
C PRO A 23 -23.58 -24.76 -0.49
N ALA A 24 -22.78 -24.96 0.56
CA ALA A 24 -22.98 -24.35 1.88
C ALA A 24 -21.78 -23.50 2.36
N ALA A 25 -20.83 -23.14 1.49
CA ALA A 25 -19.87 -22.08 1.76
C ALA A 25 -20.57 -20.71 1.69
N SER A 26 -21.42 -20.48 2.68
CA SER A 26 -21.97 -19.19 3.08
C SER A 26 -20.88 -18.14 2.87
N ARG A 27 -21.09 -17.22 1.91
CA ARG A 27 -20.45 -15.90 1.93
C ARG A 27 -20.82 -15.32 3.29
N ARG A 28 -20.05 -15.62 4.32
CA ARG A 28 -20.09 -14.90 5.59
C ARG A 28 -19.77 -13.48 5.18
N THR A 29 -20.81 -12.66 5.12
CA THR A 29 -20.72 -11.22 5.26
C THR A 29 -19.87 -11.03 6.50
N VAL A 30 -18.58 -10.78 6.29
CA VAL A 30 -17.68 -10.44 7.38
C VAL A 30 -18.34 -9.24 8.04
N PRO A 31 -18.62 -9.27 9.36
CA PRO A 31 -19.26 -8.16 10.03
C PRO A 31 -18.50 -6.90 9.64
N SER A 32 -19.21 -5.96 9.01
CA SER A 32 -18.60 -4.74 8.53
C SER A 32 -17.86 -4.11 9.70
N LEU A 33 -16.54 -3.96 9.57
CA LEU A 33 -15.69 -3.32 10.57
C LEU A 33 -16.16 -1.89 10.91
N ILE A 34 -17.05 -1.33 10.08
CA ILE A 34 -17.78 -0.08 10.32
C ILE A 34 -18.62 -0.16 11.60
N GLY A 35 -19.14 -1.33 12.00
CA GLY A 35 -19.90 -1.48 13.25
C GLY A 35 -19.08 -1.36 14.54
N LEU A 36 -17.74 -1.36 14.45
CA LEU A 36 -16.87 -1.00 15.58
C LEU A 36 -16.77 0.52 15.78
N ALA A 37 -17.19 1.33 14.81
CA ALA A 37 -17.09 2.78 14.87
C ALA A 37 -18.33 3.47 15.50
N ASP A 38 -19.38 2.72 15.84
CA ASP A 38 -20.61 3.24 16.48
C ASP A 38 -20.48 3.43 18.01
N ALA A 39 -19.29 3.23 18.58
CA ALA A 39 -19.00 3.79 19.89
C ALA A 39 -18.74 5.29 19.70
N ASP A 40 -19.66 6.11 20.20
CA ASP A 40 -19.70 7.58 20.24
C ASP A 40 -18.51 8.20 21.00
N GLU A 41 -17.30 7.74 20.71
CA GLU A 41 -16.05 8.28 21.23
C GLU A 41 -15.68 9.47 20.32
N PRO A 42 -15.56 10.70 20.87
CA PRO A 42 -15.19 11.85 20.09
C PRO A 42 -13.85 11.56 19.41
N MET A 43 -13.82 11.68 18.09
CA MET A 43 -12.63 11.56 17.26
C MET A 43 -11.56 12.47 17.86
N CYS A 44 -10.61 11.89 18.61
CA CYS A 44 -9.53 12.65 19.21
C CYS A 44 -8.80 13.35 18.08
N THR A 45 -8.94 14.67 18.01
CA THR A 45 -8.05 15.51 17.23
C THR A 45 -6.66 15.15 17.70
N PHE A 46 -5.85 14.73 16.74
CA PHE A 46 -4.46 14.39 16.99
C PHE A 46 -3.75 15.72 17.27
N ASP A 47 -3.84 16.20 18.50
CA ASP A 47 -2.93 17.21 19.01
C ASP A 47 -1.56 16.52 19.04
N CYS A 48 -0.80 16.78 17.99
CA CYS A 48 0.63 16.66 18.02
C CYS A 48 1.11 17.74 19.01
N ASP A 49 0.90 17.52 20.29
CA ASP A 49 1.76 18.09 21.31
C ASP A 49 3.13 17.48 21.02
N ALA A 50 3.89 18.20 20.18
CA ALA A 50 5.32 18.11 20.20
C ALA A 50 5.67 18.46 21.64
N ASP A 51 5.94 17.43 22.45
CA ASP A 51 6.63 17.58 23.71
C ASP A 51 7.86 18.43 23.39
N VAL A 52 7.74 19.73 23.68
CA VAL A 52 8.86 20.63 23.84
C VAL A 52 9.57 20.05 25.04
N VAL A 53 10.49 19.13 24.75
CA VAL A 53 11.53 18.75 25.70
C VAL A 53 12.24 20.05 26.01
N ASP A 54 11.93 20.61 27.18
CA ASP A 54 12.65 21.73 27.75
C ASP A 54 14.13 21.37 27.71
N GLY A 55 14.83 21.96 26.75
CA GLY A 55 16.25 21.74 26.55
C GLY A 55 16.97 22.19 27.79
N GLU A 56 17.62 21.26 28.49
CA GLU A 56 18.74 21.63 29.32
C GLU A 56 19.75 22.40 28.43
N PRO A 57 20.29 23.53 28.91
CA PRO A 57 21.24 24.31 28.12
C PRO A 57 22.48 23.45 27.83
N MET A 58 22.60 23.01 26.58
CA MET A 58 23.85 22.46 26.06
C MET A 58 24.89 23.56 26.18
N ASN A 59 25.84 23.30 27.07
CA ASN A 59 27.10 24.01 27.23
C ASN A 59 27.82 24.04 25.86
N GLU A 60 27.73 25.18 25.19
CA GLU A 60 28.48 25.46 23.96
C GLU A 60 29.96 25.44 24.31
N ASN A 61 30.66 24.42 23.83
CA ASN A 61 32.11 24.40 23.76
C ASN A 61 32.49 24.73 22.31
N PRO A 62 32.77 26.00 21.97
CA PRO A 62 33.02 26.42 20.60
C PRO A 62 34.50 26.27 20.30
N ASP A 63 34.99 25.04 20.15
CA ASP A 63 36.32 24.85 19.57
C ASP A 63 36.43 23.53 18.81
N SER A 64 36.84 23.67 17.55
CA SER A 64 37.34 22.63 16.65
C SER A 64 36.32 21.72 15.98
N PHE A 65 35.91 22.10 14.76
CA PHE A 65 35.76 21.13 13.68
C PHE A 65 35.92 21.79 12.30
N GLY A 66 37.18 22.04 11.93
CA GLY A 66 37.57 22.12 10.52
C GLY A 66 37.67 20.70 9.98
N GLY A 67 36.68 20.27 9.20
CA GLY A 67 36.62 18.94 8.60
C GLY A 67 36.00 19.00 7.22
N GLU A 68 36.85 18.82 6.22
CA GLU A 68 36.64 18.65 4.78
C GLU A 68 35.23 18.25 4.30
N LEU A 69 34.66 19.09 3.42
CA LEU A 69 33.61 18.71 2.48
C LEU A 69 34.16 17.68 1.47
N HIS A 70 34.09 16.39 1.82
CA HIS A 70 34.20 15.32 0.85
C HIS A 70 32.80 14.98 0.31
N GLY A 71 32.64 15.17 -1.00
CA GLY A 71 31.38 15.01 -1.73
C GLY A 71 30.72 13.65 -1.51
N ALA A 72 29.63 13.65 -0.75
CA ALA A 72 28.69 12.54 -0.68
C ALA A 72 27.94 12.46 -2.02
N ARG A 73 28.48 11.61 -2.90
CA ARG A 73 27.84 11.15 -4.12
C ARG A 73 26.62 10.33 -3.69
N ILE A 74 25.45 10.94 -3.67
CA ILE A 74 24.17 10.25 -3.45
C ILE A 74 23.94 9.38 -4.70
N ALA A 75 24.44 8.16 -4.66
CA ALA A 75 24.08 7.11 -5.60
C ALA A 75 22.72 6.56 -5.17
N THR A 76 21.65 7.13 -5.72
CA THR A 76 20.31 6.53 -5.72
C THR A 76 20.29 5.36 -6.72
N GLU A 77 21.07 4.32 -6.45
CA GLU A 77 20.84 3.01 -7.06
C GLU A 77 19.65 2.36 -6.35
N SER A 78 18.46 2.77 -6.77
CA SER A 78 17.23 1.98 -6.59
C SER A 78 17.31 0.78 -7.54
N LEU A 79 18.22 -0.14 -7.23
CA LEU A 79 18.26 -1.46 -7.84
C LEU A 79 17.04 -2.23 -7.32
N MET A 80 15.98 -2.23 -8.11
CA MET A 80 15.00 -3.31 -8.11
C MET A 80 15.73 -4.61 -8.43
N VAL A 81 16.38 -5.19 -7.43
CA VAL A 81 16.79 -6.59 -7.44
C VAL A 81 15.49 -7.37 -7.44
N ARG A 82 15.01 -7.70 -8.64
CA ARG A 82 14.08 -8.80 -8.87
C ARG A 82 14.80 -10.04 -8.33
N ARG A 83 14.59 -10.33 -7.04
CA ARG A 83 15.07 -11.56 -6.40
C ARG A 83 14.39 -12.69 -7.13
N GLU A 84 15.08 -13.26 -8.10
CA GLU A 84 14.86 -14.63 -8.50
C GLU A 84 14.79 -15.48 -7.22
N PRO A 85 13.85 -16.46 -7.13
CA PRO A 85 13.76 -17.38 -6.00
C PRO A 85 15.01 -18.27 -5.94
N ARG A 86 16.13 -17.69 -5.51
CA ARG A 86 17.42 -18.36 -5.31
C ARG A 86 17.33 -19.20 -4.05
N ARG A 87 17.09 -20.52 -4.22
CA ARG A 87 17.53 -21.64 -3.36
C ARG A 87 17.49 -21.40 -1.82
N LEU A 88 16.55 -20.61 -1.33
CA LEU A 88 16.42 -20.32 0.10
C LEU A 88 15.73 -21.49 0.83
N HIS A 89 15.02 -22.34 0.07
CA HIS A 89 14.38 -23.56 0.56
C HIS A 89 15.38 -24.54 1.20
N SER A 90 16.57 -24.74 0.63
CA SER A 90 17.51 -25.74 1.15
C SER A 90 18.12 -25.38 2.52
N ARG A 91 18.09 -24.11 2.93
CA ARG A 91 18.52 -23.69 4.28
C ARG A 91 17.38 -23.64 5.29
N LEU A 92 16.14 -23.43 4.83
CA LEU A 92 14.97 -23.49 5.69
C LEU A 92 14.61 -24.95 6.05
N GLU A 93 14.76 -25.89 5.12
CA GLU A 93 14.56 -27.32 5.38
C GLU A 93 15.51 -27.89 6.44
N GLN A 94 16.71 -27.33 6.59
CA GLN A 94 17.67 -27.77 7.62
C GLN A 94 17.34 -27.27 9.03
N ASN A 95 16.44 -26.31 9.17
CA ASN A 95 15.98 -25.82 10.46
C ASN A 95 14.56 -26.33 10.74
N ALA A 96 14.41 -27.64 10.96
CA ALA A 96 13.14 -28.24 11.38
C ALA A 96 12.57 -27.59 12.67
N GLN A 97 13.42 -26.91 13.45
CA GLN A 97 13.02 -26.11 14.62
C GLN A 97 12.27 -24.80 14.26
N LEU A 98 12.29 -24.38 13.00
CA LEU A 98 11.57 -23.22 12.46
C LEU A 98 10.32 -23.64 11.66
N ALA A 99 9.95 -24.93 11.66
CA ALA A 99 8.68 -25.36 11.11
C ALA A 99 7.56 -24.71 11.95
N LEU A 100 6.96 -23.65 11.41
CA LEU A 100 5.73 -23.10 11.98
C LEU A 100 4.66 -24.18 11.92
N ASP A 101 3.92 -24.34 13.01
CA ASP A 101 2.73 -25.16 13.00
C ASP A 101 1.73 -24.55 11.99
N ASP A 102 1.39 -25.32 10.95
CA ASP A 102 0.46 -24.90 9.89
C ASP A 102 -0.90 -24.48 10.47
N GLU A 103 -1.24 -24.93 11.68
CA GLU A 103 -2.44 -24.52 12.38
C GLU A 103 -2.41 -23.05 12.85
N ILE A 104 -1.22 -22.50 13.11
CA ILE A 104 -1.01 -21.17 13.66
C ILE A 104 -0.87 -20.13 12.54
N VAL A 105 -0.51 -20.54 11.32
CA VAL A 105 -0.33 -19.61 10.21
C VAL A 105 -1.68 -19.05 9.78
N ARG A 106 -1.82 -17.73 9.95
CA ARG A 106 -3.01 -16.97 9.56
C ARG A 106 -2.62 -15.80 8.68
N ALA A 107 -3.51 -15.42 7.78
CA ALA A 107 -3.35 -14.26 6.92
C ALA A 107 -4.64 -13.45 6.84
N VAL A 108 -4.50 -12.20 6.42
CA VAL A 108 -5.61 -11.28 6.14
C VAL A 108 -5.47 -10.79 4.71
N PRO A 109 -6.56 -10.73 3.92
CA PRO A 109 -6.51 -10.12 2.60
C PRO A 109 -6.12 -8.64 2.72
N LEU A 110 -5.05 -8.22 2.04
CA LEU A 110 -4.55 -6.85 2.10
C LEU A 110 -5.63 -5.83 1.71
N ALA A 111 -6.41 -6.13 0.65
CA ALA A 111 -7.49 -5.28 0.18
C ALA A 111 -8.47 -4.95 1.31
N ASP A 112 -8.84 -5.96 2.11
CA ASP A 112 -9.72 -5.85 3.26
C ASP A 112 -9.13 -4.99 4.38
N THR A 113 -7.80 -4.98 4.58
CA THR A 113 -7.14 -4.10 5.57
C THR A 113 -7.03 -2.65 5.12
N LEU A 114 -7.05 -2.38 3.81
CA LEU A 114 -6.92 -1.04 3.23
C LEU A 114 -8.28 -0.36 2.99
N ARG A 115 -9.37 -1.13 3.00
CA ARG A 115 -10.73 -0.57 3.01
C ARG A 115 -10.94 0.34 4.23
N ALA A 116 -11.96 1.20 4.13
CA ALA A 116 -12.21 2.25 5.11
C ALA A 116 -10.97 3.12 5.40
N LEU A 117 -10.22 3.47 4.34
CA LEU A 117 -9.02 4.31 4.39
C LEU A 117 -7.95 3.79 5.38
N GLY A 118 -7.78 2.46 5.40
CA GLY A 118 -6.84 1.81 6.29
C GLY A 118 -7.16 2.01 7.77
N TYR A 119 -8.46 2.07 8.13
CA TYR A 119 -8.89 2.20 9.53
C TYR A 119 -8.17 1.19 10.44
N LEU A 120 -8.03 -0.06 9.99
CA LEU A 120 -7.29 -1.12 10.69
C LEU A 120 -5.86 -0.70 11.08
N TRP A 121 -5.16 -0.01 10.19
CA TRP A 121 -3.78 0.44 10.38
C TRP A 121 -3.65 1.62 11.33
N ARG A 122 -4.75 2.34 11.57
CA ARG A 122 -4.83 3.50 12.47
C ARG A 122 -5.22 3.12 13.89
N LEU A 123 -5.67 1.90 14.11
CA LEU A 123 -6.03 1.40 15.42
C LEU A 123 -4.79 1.20 16.30
N GLN A 124 -4.95 1.50 17.59
CA GLN A 124 -3.92 1.28 18.61
C GLN A 124 -4.34 0.08 19.49
N PRO A 125 -3.73 -1.10 19.30
CA PRO A 125 -4.12 -2.30 20.05
C PRO A 125 -4.06 -2.14 21.57
N ASN A 126 -3.17 -1.28 22.08
CA ASN A 126 -3.07 -1.00 23.52
C ASN A 126 -4.31 -0.30 24.13
N LYS A 127 -5.17 0.29 23.29
CA LYS A 127 -6.42 0.96 23.72
C LYS A 127 -7.67 0.10 23.48
N MET A 128 -7.51 -1.07 22.88
CA MET A 128 -8.64 -1.93 22.53
C MET A 128 -9.07 -2.80 23.70
N SER A 129 -10.37 -3.07 23.80
CA SER A 129 -10.88 -4.08 24.71
C SER A 129 -10.49 -5.49 24.24
N GLN A 130 -10.52 -6.46 25.15
CA GLN A 130 -10.24 -7.86 24.81
C GLN A 130 -11.18 -8.39 23.73
N ASP A 131 -12.45 -7.98 23.75
CA ASP A 131 -13.44 -8.38 22.74
C ASP A 131 -13.10 -7.83 21.35
N GLN A 132 -12.62 -6.58 21.27
CA GLN A 132 -12.19 -5.97 20.00
C GLN A 132 -10.94 -6.67 19.44
N LEU A 133 -9.99 -7.02 20.30
CA LEU A 133 -8.81 -7.79 19.92
C LEU A 133 -9.19 -9.20 19.42
N LEU A 134 -10.18 -9.82 20.06
CA LEU A 134 -10.70 -11.13 19.62
C LEU A 134 -11.41 -11.01 18.26
N GLN A 135 -12.20 -9.96 18.03
CA GLN A 135 -12.83 -9.69 16.74
C GLN A 135 -11.78 -9.48 15.64
N LEU A 136 -10.70 -8.77 15.95
CA LEU A 136 -9.59 -8.57 15.03
C LEU A 136 -8.91 -9.89 14.67
N TYR A 137 -8.73 -10.78 15.65
CA TYR A 137 -8.21 -12.12 15.43
C TYR A 137 -9.13 -12.97 14.55
N GLN A 138 -10.45 -12.87 14.72
CA GLN A 138 -11.44 -13.55 13.89
C GLN A 138 -11.43 -13.06 12.42
N TYR A 139 -10.92 -11.85 12.16
CA TYR A 139 -10.78 -11.32 10.81
C TYR A 139 -9.69 -12.03 10.00
N SER A 140 -8.66 -12.57 10.66
CA SER A 140 -7.65 -13.39 10.01
C SER A 140 -8.16 -14.80 9.74
N LYS A 141 -7.70 -15.41 8.64
CA LYS A 141 -8.07 -16.77 8.23
C LYS A 141 -6.85 -17.65 8.28
N LYS A 142 -7.03 -18.93 8.64
CA LYS A 142 -5.96 -19.93 8.50
C LYS A 142 -5.52 -19.96 7.04
N ALA A 143 -4.21 -19.89 6.81
CA ALA A 143 -3.63 -19.82 5.48
C ALA A 143 -2.37 -20.68 5.44
N SER A 144 -2.17 -21.46 4.38
CA SER A 144 -0.95 -22.25 4.18
C SER A 144 0.27 -21.39 3.88
N SER A 145 0.04 -20.16 3.38
CA SER A 145 1.08 -19.22 2.96
C SER A 145 0.55 -17.80 2.96
N PHE A 146 1.45 -16.82 3.02
CA PHE A 146 1.15 -15.41 2.82
C PHE A 146 2.22 -14.77 1.93
N ASP A 147 1.84 -13.75 1.18
CA ASP A 147 2.69 -13.13 0.17
C ASP A 147 3.66 -12.09 0.78
N ALA A 148 3.25 -11.43 1.86
CA ALA A 148 4.07 -10.46 2.56
C ALA A 148 3.85 -10.50 4.08
N PHE A 149 4.93 -10.24 4.81
CA PHE A 149 4.91 -10.05 6.26
C PHE A 149 4.94 -8.57 6.57
N VAL A 150 3.94 -8.09 7.33
CA VAL A 150 3.86 -6.69 7.77
C VAL A 150 3.82 -6.66 9.29
N SER A 151 4.95 -6.30 9.91
CA SER A 151 5.00 -6.05 11.34
C SER A 151 4.57 -4.62 11.66
N HIS A 152 3.85 -4.47 12.76
CA HIS A 152 3.41 -3.18 13.26
C HIS A 152 4.51 -2.57 14.12
N THR A 153 5.29 -1.64 13.55
CA THR A 153 6.14 -0.77 14.36
C THR A 153 5.30 0.33 15.00
N TRP A 154 5.20 0.37 16.32
CA TRP A 154 4.34 1.30 17.08
C TRP A 154 4.66 2.78 16.86
N TRP A 155 5.89 3.08 16.45
CA TRP A 155 6.38 4.43 16.24
C TRP A 155 5.89 5.09 14.96
N THR A 156 5.50 4.31 13.95
CA THR A 156 5.08 4.86 12.65
C THR A 156 3.58 5.12 12.65
N PRO A 157 3.13 6.36 12.38
CA PRO A 157 1.72 6.69 12.27
C PRO A 157 0.98 5.77 11.29
N GLY A 158 -0.22 5.34 11.65
CA GLY A 158 -1.00 4.39 10.84
C GLY A 158 -1.27 4.86 9.41
N TYR A 159 -1.46 6.18 9.19
CA TYR A 159 -1.70 6.73 7.86
C TYR A 159 -0.47 6.57 6.93
N GLN A 160 0.75 6.63 7.47
CA GLN A 160 1.96 6.44 6.67
C GLN A 160 2.08 4.97 6.22
N LYS A 161 1.68 4.03 7.07
CA LYS A 161 1.59 2.60 6.71
C LYS A 161 0.53 2.37 5.64
N PHE A 162 -0.65 2.98 5.79
CA PHE A 162 -1.70 2.91 4.79
C PHE A 162 -1.21 3.43 3.42
N VAL A 163 -0.63 4.63 3.37
CA VAL A 163 -0.13 5.22 2.12
C VAL A 163 1.00 4.39 1.51
N SER A 164 1.93 3.88 2.33
CA SER A 164 3.05 3.07 1.84
C SER A 164 2.59 1.73 1.28
N LEU A 165 1.62 1.07 1.92
CA LEU A 165 1.02 -0.17 1.43
C LEU A 165 0.22 0.08 0.15
N LEU A 166 -0.58 1.15 0.12
CA LEU A 166 -1.37 1.51 -1.06
C LEU A 166 -0.44 1.77 -2.26
N LEU A 167 0.62 2.54 -2.07
CA LEU A 167 1.59 2.81 -3.12
C LEU A 167 2.39 1.55 -3.50
N ARG A 168 2.83 0.74 -2.54
CA ARG A 168 3.62 -0.47 -2.81
C ARG A 168 2.85 -1.48 -3.65
N PHE A 169 1.59 -1.74 -3.31
CA PHE A 169 0.81 -2.82 -3.92
C PHE A 169 -0.08 -2.34 -5.07
N TYR A 170 -0.55 -1.09 -5.07
CA TYR A 170 -1.57 -0.61 -6.03
C TYR A 170 -1.09 0.52 -6.96
N TRP A 171 0.19 0.91 -6.97
CA TRP A 171 0.69 1.99 -7.85
C TRP A 171 0.41 1.75 -9.34
N HIS A 172 0.36 0.49 -9.77
CA HIS A 172 0.13 0.16 -11.18
C HIS A 172 -1.24 0.61 -11.66
N TYR A 173 -2.29 0.55 -10.82
CA TYR A 173 -3.60 1.12 -11.13
C TYR A 173 -3.55 2.62 -11.36
N ALA A 174 -2.81 3.34 -10.51
CA ALA A 174 -2.60 4.78 -10.66
C ALA A 174 -1.91 5.11 -11.99
N VAL A 175 -0.87 4.38 -12.36
CA VAL A 175 -0.14 4.59 -13.63
C VAL A 175 -1.00 4.29 -14.84
N VAL A 176 -1.74 3.17 -14.84
CA VAL A 176 -2.67 2.82 -15.94
C VAL A 176 -3.74 3.89 -16.09
N ALA A 177 -4.32 4.36 -14.98
CA ALA A 177 -5.31 5.42 -14.99
C ALA A 177 -4.73 6.76 -15.47
N ALA A 178 -3.49 7.09 -15.09
CA ALA A 178 -2.78 8.28 -15.57
C ALA A 178 -2.58 8.26 -17.10
N ILE A 179 -2.12 7.12 -17.63
CA ILE A 179 -1.90 6.93 -19.07
C ILE A 179 -3.24 7.05 -19.82
N ALA A 180 -4.28 6.35 -19.36
CA ALA A 180 -5.61 6.41 -19.96
C ALA A 180 -6.16 7.85 -19.97
N THR A 181 -6.04 8.57 -18.84
CA THR A 181 -6.47 9.97 -18.73
C THR A 181 -5.69 10.88 -19.68
N SER A 182 -4.37 10.66 -19.79
CA SER A 182 -3.51 11.44 -20.69
C SER A 182 -3.90 11.26 -22.16
N VAL A 183 -4.25 10.04 -22.57
CA VAL A 183 -4.75 9.75 -23.93
C VAL A 183 -6.08 10.45 -24.18
N VAL A 184 -7.02 10.40 -23.23
CA VAL A 184 -8.31 11.09 -23.35
C VAL A 184 -8.13 12.60 -23.47
N ILE A 185 -7.32 13.21 -22.60
CA ILE A 185 -7.05 14.65 -22.66
C ILE A 185 -6.35 15.04 -23.96
N MET A 186 -5.41 14.22 -24.45
CA MET A 186 -4.77 14.44 -25.75
C MET A 186 -5.80 14.45 -26.90
N ILE A 187 -6.77 13.51 -26.89
CA ILE A 187 -7.86 13.50 -27.88
C ILE A 187 -8.71 14.77 -27.75
N MET A 188 -9.06 15.19 -26.53
CA MET A 188 -9.86 16.40 -26.32
C MET A 188 -9.15 17.68 -26.77
N TYR A 189 -7.82 17.76 -26.63
CA TYR A 189 -7.04 18.86 -27.21
C TYR A 189 -7.05 18.85 -28.74
N ARG A 190 -7.01 17.66 -29.37
CA ARG A 190 -7.08 17.55 -30.84
C ARG A 190 -8.45 17.91 -31.41
N LEU A 191 -9.49 17.81 -30.59
CA LEU A 191 -10.86 18.22 -30.92
C LEU A 191 -11.15 19.67 -30.53
N ASP A 192 -10.15 20.42 -30.04
CA ASP A 192 -10.28 21.81 -29.58
C ASP A 192 -11.37 22.01 -28.50
N ILE A 193 -11.68 20.96 -27.71
CA ILE A 193 -12.67 21.02 -26.63
C ILE A 193 -12.09 21.71 -25.39
N LEU A 194 -10.83 21.41 -25.06
CA LEU A 194 -10.16 22.03 -23.92
C LEU A 194 -9.32 23.25 -24.35
N PRO A 195 -9.46 24.39 -23.67
CA PRO A 195 -8.64 25.57 -23.95
C PRO A 195 -7.18 25.31 -23.55
N MET A 196 -6.26 25.85 -24.34
CA MET A 196 -4.81 25.84 -24.09
C MET A 196 -4.30 27.24 -23.73
N PRO A 197 -4.49 27.71 -22.49
CA PRO A 197 -4.14 29.07 -22.09
C PRO A 197 -2.62 29.29 -21.97
N LEU A 198 -1.84 28.24 -21.76
CA LEU A 198 -0.39 28.34 -21.56
C LEU A 198 0.36 28.20 -22.88
N ARG A 199 1.49 28.89 -22.98
CA ARG A 199 2.40 28.83 -24.12
C ARG A 199 3.80 28.57 -23.59
N PHE A 200 4.37 27.41 -23.88
CA PHE A 200 5.75 27.11 -23.54
C PHE A 200 6.63 27.38 -24.75
N ALA A 201 7.56 28.32 -24.60
CA ALA A 201 8.63 28.51 -25.56
C ALA A 201 9.69 27.44 -25.27
N SER A 202 9.83 26.46 -26.17
CA SER A 202 10.90 25.49 -26.10
C SER A 202 11.98 25.88 -27.11
N GLN A 203 13.20 26.07 -26.60
CA GLN A 203 14.38 26.31 -27.42
C GLN A 203 15.11 24.99 -27.62
N TYR A 204 14.83 24.32 -28.73
CA TYR A 204 15.73 23.28 -29.24
C TYR A 204 16.85 23.97 -30.01
N THR A 205 18.04 23.38 -30.04
CA THR A 205 19.35 23.96 -30.41
C THR A 205 19.40 24.93 -31.61
N LEU A 206 18.43 24.94 -32.53
CA LEU A 206 18.34 25.89 -33.65
C LEU A 206 16.94 26.49 -33.91
N PHE A 207 15.92 26.15 -33.11
CA PHE A 207 14.53 26.59 -33.36
C PHE A 207 13.82 26.98 -32.06
N LEU A 208 13.25 28.19 -32.06
CA LEU A 208 12.30 28.62 -31.04
C LEU A 208 10.89 28.22 -31.49
N ARG A 209 10.31 27.19 -30.86
CA ARG A 209 8.92 26.80 -31.12
C ARG A 209 8.07 27.07 -29.88
N VAL A 210 7.04 27.90 -30.04
CA VAL A 210 6.02 28.10 -29.02
C VAL A 210 4.99 26.99 -29.17
N ILE A 211 4.90 26.11 -28.18
CA ILE A 211 3.95 25.00 -28.15
C ILE A 211 2.80 25.41 -27.20
N PRO A 212 1.54 25.45 -27.68
CA PRO A 212 0.41 25.65 -26.79
C PRO A 212 0.27 24.44 -25.87
N CYS A 213 0.05 24.69 -24.58
CA CYS A 213 -0.11 23.67 -23.56
C CYS A 213 -1.24 24.06 -22.62
N GLY A 214 -1.96 23.08 -22.08
CA GLY A 214 -2.92 23.29 -21.02
C GLY A 214 -2.53 22.49 -19.78
N PRO A 215 -2.74 23.04 -18.57
CA PRO A 215 -2.41 22.35 -17.32
C PRO A 215 -3.33 21.15 -17.03
N TRP A 216 -4.42 21.03 -17.79
CA TRP A 216 -5.50 20.07 -17.57
C TRP A 216 -5.02 18.62 -17.60
N GLY A 217 -4.08 18.27 -18.48
CA GLY A 217 -3.53 16.92 -18.57
C GLY A 217 -2.92 16.47 -17.25
N THR A 218 -2.04 17.28 -16.67
CA THR A 218 -1.40 16.99 -15.39
C THR A 218 -2.40 16.98 -14.24
N LEU A 219 -3.31 17.96 -14.18
CA LEU A 219 -4.30 18.06 -13.09
C LEU A 219 -5.26 16.86 -13.10
N PHE A 220 -5.87 16.54 -14.25
CA PHE A 220 -6.77 15.41 -14.36
C PHE A 220 -6.05 14.08 -14.19
N ALA A 221 -4.87 13.89 -14.80
CA ALA A 221 -4.10 12.68 -14.61
C ALA A 221 -3.77 12.46 -13.12
N PHE A 222 -3.35 13.50 -12.39
CA PHE A 222 -3.07 13.41 -10.96
C PHE A 222 -4.32 13.02 -10.15
N VAL A 223 -5.44 13.74 -10.32
CA VAL A 223 -6.69 13.46 -9.59
C VAL A 223 -7.21 12.06 -9.90
N VAL A 224 -7.28 11.68 -11.18
CA VAL A 224 -7.76 10.36 -11.59
C VAL A 224 -6.83 9.25 -11.09
N SER A 225 -5.52 9.48 -11.07
CA SER A 225 -4.55 8.51 -10.52
C SER A 225 -4.75 8.31 -9.01
N LEU A 226 -4.95 9.38 -8.25
CA LEU A 226 -5.24 9.29 -6.81
C LEU A 226 -6.55 8.54 -6.56
N LEU A 227 -7.60 8.86 -7.31
CA LEU A 227 -8.88 8.15 -7.20
C LEU A 227 -8.74 6.67 -7.57
N ALA A 228 -8.04 6.35 -8.66
CA ALA A 228 -7.77 4.97 -9.05
C ALA A 228 -7.00 4.22 -7.97
N LEU A 229 -6.00 4.86 -7.35
CA LEU A 229 -5.23 4.29 -6.26
C LEU A 229 -6.09 4.01 -5.02
N LEU A 230 -6.97 4.93 -4.63
CA LEU A 230 -7.89 4.78 -3.50
C LEU A 230 -9.00 3.76 -3.76
N CYS A 231 -9.46 3.64 -5.01
CA CYS A 231 -10.48 2.67 -5.43
C CYS A 231 -9.91 1.26 -5.63
N ALA A 232 -8.59 1.11 -5.78
CA ALA A 232 -7.98 -0.17 -6.13
C ALA A 232 -8.28 -1.33 -5.14
N PRO A 233 -8.29 -1.12 -3.80
CA PRO A 233 -8.67 -2.17 -2.84
C PRO A 233 -10.12 -2.66 -2.93
N PHE A 234 -10.98 -1.97 -3.69
CA PHE A 234 -12.37 -2.36 -3.92
C PHE A 234 -12.53 -3.20 -5.21
N LEU A 235 -11.48 -3.32 -6.02
CA LEU A 235 -11.51 -4.13 -7.22
C LEU A 235 -11.39 -5.62 -6.84
N PRO A 236 -12.21 -6.51 -7.44
CA PRO A 236 -12.20 -7.94 -7.11
C PRO A 236 -10.95 -8.68 -7.60
N CYS A 237 -10.09 -8.03 -8.38
CA CYS A 237 -8.99 -8.67 -9.10
C CYS A 237 -7.69 -8.79 -8.29
N THR A 238 -7.68 -8.37 -7.01
CA THR A 238 -6.49 -8.41 -6.17
C THR A 238 -6.75 -9.21 -4.90
N SER A 239 -6.45 -10.50 -4.93
CA SER A 239 -6.26 -11.32 -3.73
C SER A 239 -4.77 -11.31 -3.40
N PHE A 240 -4.38 -10.58 -2.36
CA PHE A 240 -3.03 -10.56 -1.85
C PHE A 240 -3.10 -10.76 -0.35
N ASP A 241 -2.56 -11.86 0.15
CA ASP A 241 -2.70 -12.25 1.55
C ASP A 241 -1.46 -11.83 2.33
N ILE A 242 -1.67 -11.11 3.42
CA ILE A 242 -0.59 -10.62 4.26
C ILE A 242 -0.67 -11.20 5.66
N PHE A 243 0.49 -11.49 6.24
CA PHE A 243 0.60 -11.68 7.67
C PHE A 243 0.65 -10.31 8.34
N TYR A 244 -0.39 -10.00 9.12
CA TYR A 244 -0.46 -8.78 9.93
C TYR A 244 -0.45 -9.17 11.40
N ASP A 245 0.64 -8.86 12.09
CA ASP A 245 0.91 -9.31 13.47
C ASP A 245 -0.24 -9.09 14.45
N VAL A 246 -0.86 -7.91 14.46
CA VAL A 246 -1.95 -7.59 15.39
C VAL A 246 -3.18 -8.48 15.15
N ALA A 247 -3.50 -8.78 13.89
CA ALA A 247 -4.69 -9.57 13.53
C ALA A 247 -4.43 -11.08 13.45
N CYS A 248 -3.19 -11.49 13.20
CA CYS A 248 -2.84 -12.89 13.01
C CYS A 248 -2.38 -13.56 14.31
N ILE A 249 -1.86 -12.80 15.29
CA ILE A 249 -1.43 -13.30 16.59
C ILE A 249 -2.58 -13.15 17.59
N HIS A 250 -2.82 -14.19 18.40
CA HIS A 250 -3.85 -14.17 19.43
C HIS A 250 -3.45 -13.27 20.61
N GLN A 251 -3.90 -12.01 20.61
CA GLN A 251 -3.47 -11.02 21.61
C GLN A 251 -4.02 -11.30 23.03
N THR A 252 -5.14 -12.03 23.15
CA THR A 252 -5.86 -12.23 24.41
C THR A 252 -5.50 -13.53 25.16
N ASP A 253 -4.93 -14.53 24.47
CA ASP A 253 -4.60 -15.83 25.07
C ASP A 253 -3.08 -15.94 25.17
N PRO A 254 -2.50 -15.90 26.38
CA PRO A 254 -1.05 -15.98 26.55
C PRO A 254 -0.48 -17.31 26.04
N VAL A 255 -1.23 -18.40 26.11
CA VAL A 255 -0.77 -19.74 25.69
C VAL A 255 -0.64 -19.82 24.18
N MET A 256 -1.59 -19.24 23.43
CA MET A 256 -1.50 -19.19 21.97
C MET A 256 -0.46 -18.20 21.46
N ARG A 257 -0.17 -17.14 22.23
CA ARG A 257 0.82 -16.12 21.87
C ARG A 257 2.27 -16.59 22.04
N GLU A 258 2.52 -17.52 22.96
CA GLU A 258 3.85 -18.08 23.22
C GLU A 258 4.25 -19.21 22.26
N ARG A 259 3.30 -19.74 21.50
CA ARG A 259 3.54 -20.75 20.46
C ARG A 259 3.96 -20.10 19.14
#